data_AF-A0A3A9K6X9-F1
#
_entry.id   AF-A0A3A9K6X9-F1
#
_cell.length_a   1.000
_cell.length_b   1.000
_cell.length_c   1.000
_cell.angle_alpha   90.00
_cell.angle_beta   90.00
_cell.angle_gamma   90.00
#
_symmetry.space_group_name_H-M   'P 1'
#
loop_
_entity.id
_entity.type
_entity.pdbx_description
1 polymer ?
#
loop_
_entity_poly.entity_id
_entity_poly.type
_entity_poly.pdbx_seq_one_letter_code
_entity_poly.pdbx_strand_id
1 'polypeptide(L)' 'MNQNVTLQEIAENISKPLLNASDKELEGFRQIIEETIKIRDSHINLKKMVNNYASSKIQRS' A
#
# COMPACT_ATOMS: atom_id res chain seq x y z
N MET A 1 9.98 13.17 -12.31
CA MET A 1 10.44 13.97 -11.15
C MET A 1 11.57 13.21 -10.49
N ASN A 2 12.84 13.61 -10.70
CA ASN A 2 13.95 13.06 -9.94
C ASN A 2 13.89 13.70 -8.55
N GLN A 3 13.39 12.97 -7.57
CA GLN A 3 13.47 13.41 -6.18
C GLN A 3 14.89 13.09 -5.69
N ASN A 4 15.75 14.11 -5.65
CA ASN A 4 16.99 14.06 -4.89
C ASN A 4 16.63 14.08 -3.41
N VAL A 5 16.15 12.95 -2.90
CA VAL A 5 15.86 12.80 -1.47
C VAL A 5 17.19 12.61 -0.75
N THR A 6 17.52 13.53 0.14
CA THR A 6 18.71 13.40 0.98
C THR A 6 18.50 12.29 2.01
N LEU A 7 19.59 11.64 2.46
CA LEU A 7 19.51 10.62 3.52
C LEU A 7 18.87 11.17 4.80
N GLN A 8 19.05 12.48 5.05
CA GLN A 8 18.43 13.18 6.17
C GLN A 8 16.91 13.26 6.00
N GLU A 9 16.40 13.66 4.84
CA GLU A 9 14.97 13.67 4.56
C GLU A 9 14.35 12.27 4.63
N ILE A 10 15.07 11.23 4.21
CA ILE A 10 14.63 9.84 4.38
C ILE A 10 14.52 9.49 5.87
N ALA A 11 15.55 9.81 6.66
CA ALA A 11 15.56 9.52 8.09
C ALA A 11 14.50 10.31 8.87
N GLU A 12 14.23 11.56 8.49
CA GLU A 12 13.21 12.41 9.13
C GLU A 12 11.78 11.91 8.86
N ASN A 13 11.55 11.25 7.72
CA ASN A 13 10.25 10.71 7.35
C ASN A 13 10.04 9.26 7.79
N ILE A 14 11.09 8.56 8.24
CA ILE A 14 11.00 7.21 8.78
C ILE A 14 10.76 7.28 10.30
N SER A 15 9.80 6.51 10.80
CA SER A 15 9.53 6.48 12.24
C SER A 15 10.76 5.95 12.99
N LYS A 16 11.11 6.57 14.13
CA LYS A 16 12.24 6.14 14.98
C LYS A 16 12.30 4.62 15.26
N PRO A 17 11.17 3.90 15.44
CA PRO A 17 11.19 2.45 15.57
C PRO A 17 11.77 1.72 14.36
N LEU A 18 11.57 2.21 13.14
CA LEU A 18 12.10 1.61 11.92
C LEU A 18 13.59 1.92 11.72
N LEU A 19 14.07 3.08 12.18
CA LEU A 19 15.50 3.44 12.14
C LEU A 19 16.35 2.58 13.10
N ASN A 20 15.76 2.14 14.21
CA ASN A 20 16.43 1.32 15.22
C ASN A 20 16.09 -0.17 15.12
N ALA A 21 15.37 -0.58 14.07
CA ALA A 21 14.97 -1.96 13.86
C ALA A 21 16.16 -2.83 13.45
N SER A 22 16.19 -4.06 13.95
CA SER A 22 17.06 -5.10 13.44
C SER A 22 16.63 -5.56 12.04
N ASP A 23 17.54 -6.18 11.29
CA ASP A 23 17.24 -6.74 9.96
C ASP A 23 16.03 -7.69 9.98
N LYS A 24 15.88 -8.48 11.05
CA LYS A 24 14.75 -9.39 11.25
C LYS A 24 13.42 -8.64 11.41
N GLU A 25 13.42 -7.53 12.14
CA GLU A 25 12.23 -6.69 12.33
C GLU A 25 11.86 -5.97 11.02
N LEU A 26 12.85 -5.52 10.25
CA LEU A 26 12.64 -4.93 8.93
C LEU A 26 12.08 -5.95 7.93
N GLU A 27 12.52 -7.20 7.97
CA GLU A 27 11.96 -8.28 7.15
C GLU A 27 10.49 -8.57 7.52
N GLY A 28 10.19 -8.66 8.81
CA GLY A 28 8.81 -8.81 9.28
C GLY A 28 7.93 -7.64 8.85
N PHE A 29 8.44 -6.41 8.94
CA PHE A 29 7.73 -5.21 8.49
C PHE A 29 7.48 -5.22 6.97
N ARG A 30 8.47 -5.67 6.19
CA ARG A 30 8.33 -5.85 4.75
C ARG A 30 7.21 -6.83 4.41
N GLN A 31 7.13 -7.97 5.09
CA GLN A 31 6.06 -8.95 4.88
C GLN A 31 4.67 -8.34 5.17
N ILE A 32 4.54 -7.55 6.24
CA ILE A 32 3.30 -6.84 6.57
C ILE A 32 2.91 -5.86 5.46
N ILE A 33 3.87 -5.09 4.93
CA ILE A 33 3.63 -4.16 3.82
C ILE A 33 3.15 -4.92 2.57
N GLU A 34 3.82 -6.03 2.22
CA GLU A 34 3.48 -6.84 1.05
C GLU A 34 2.04 -7.37 1.14
N GLU A 35 1.63 -7.91 2.30
CA GLU A 35 0.25 -8.37 2.52
C GLU A 35 -0.77 -7.21 2.51
N THR A 36 -0.40 -6.05 3.07
CA THR A 36 -1.25 -4.86 3.05
C THR A 36 -1.51 -4.37 1.62
N ILE A 37 -0.50 -4.41 0.76
CA ILE A 37 -0.63 -4.07 -0.67
C ILE A 37 -1.60 -5.05 -1.37
N LYS A 38 -1.47 -6.36 -1.12
CA LYS A 38 -2.37 -7.37 -1.69
C LYS A 38 -3.82 -7.12 -1.30
N ILE A 39 -4.08 -6.78 -0.03
CA ILE A 39 -5.42 -6.45 0.47
C ILE A 39 -5.97 -5.22 -0.24
N ARG A 40 -5.16 -4.15 -0.35
CA ARG A 40 -5.56 -2.91 -1.04
C ARG A 40 -5.96 -3.19 -2.48
N ASP A 41 -5.14 -3.95 -3.21
CA ASP A 41 -5.38 -4.24 -4.63
C ASP A 41 -6.62 -5.13 -4.81
N SER A 42 -6.82 -6.10 -3.92
CA SER A 42 -8.04 -6.92 -3.88
C SER A 42 -9.29 -6.06 -3.63
N HIS A 43 -9.22 -5.10 -2.72
CA HIS A 43 -10.31 -4.16 -2.45
C HIS A 43 -10.62 -3.27 -3.67
N ILE A 44 -9.61 -2.78 -4.38
CA ILE A 44 -9.79 -2.02 -5.64
C ILE A 44 -10.50 -2.88 -6.68
N ASN A 45 -10.11 -4.15 -6.83
CA ASN A 45 -10.74 -5.07 -7.77
C ASN A 45 -12.20 -5.35 -7.41
N LEU A 46 -12.50 -5.58 -6.14
CA LEU A 46 -13.87 -5.75 -5.65
C LEU A 46 -14.72 -4.52 -5.96
N LYS A 47 -14.20 -3.31 -5.69
CA LYS A 47 -14.90 -2.05 -6.00
C LYS A 47 -15.23 -1.94 -7.48
N LYS A 48 -14.31 -2.31 -8.37
CA LYS A 48 -14.56 -2.35 -9.83
C LYS A 48 -15.68 -3.33 -10.19
N MET A 49 -15.67 -4.54 -9.60
CA MET A 49 -16.71 -5.54 -9.85
C MET A 49 -18.09 -5.06 -9.39
N VAL A 50 -18.19 -4.46 -8.20
CA VAL A 50 -19.44 -3.90 -7.68
C VAL A 50 -19.96 -2.81 -8.59
N ASN A 51 -19.11 -1.88 -9.03
CA ASN A 51 -19.50 -0.81 -9.94
C ASN A 51 -19.99 -1.38 -11.28
N ASN A 52 -19.27 -2.34 -11.86
CA ASN A 52 -19.68 -2.98 -13.11
C ASN A 52 -21.03 -3.69 -12.97
N TYR A 53 -21.26 -4.39 -11.86
CA TYR A 53 -22.53 -5.04 -11.57
C TYR A 53 -23.66 -4.01 -11.46
N ALA A 54 -23.47 -2.94 -10.69
CA ALA A 54 -24.46 -1.87 -10.53
C ALA A 54 -24.82 -1.22 -11.88
N SER A 55 -23.81 -0.86 -12.69
CA SER A 55 -24.03 -0.27 -14.02
C SER A 55 -24.74 -1.23 -14.98
N SER A 56 -24.45 -2.53 -14.93
CA SER A 56 -25.09 -3.53 -15.78
C SER A 56 -26.58 -3.74 -15.47
N LYS A 57 -27.01 -3.48 -14.22
CA LYS A 57 -28.41 -3.56 -13.81
C LYS A 57 -29.20 -2.33 -14.25
N ILE A 58 -28.59 -1.14 -14.18
CA ILE A 58 -29.21 0.12 -14.63
C ILE A 58 -29.47 0.12 -16.14
N GLN A 59 -28.62 -0.52 -16.95
CA GLN A 59 -28.84 -0.64 -18.40
C GLN A 59 -29.91 -1.67 -18.81
N ARG A 60 -30.41 -2.49 -17.87
CA ARG A 60 -31.44 -3.52 -18.14
C ARG A 60 -32.83 -3.14 -17.62
N SER A 61 -32.98 -2.00 -16.95
CA SER A 61 -34.25 -1.43 -16.48
C SER A 61 -34.77 -0.36 -17.43
#